data_AF-A0A961IWG9-F1
#
_entry.id   AF-A0A961IWG9-F1
#
_cell.length_a   1.000
_cell.length_b   1.000
_cell.length_c   1.000
_cell.angle_alpha   90.00
_cell.angle_beta   90.00
_cell.angle_gamma   90.00
#
_symmetry.space_group_name_H-M   'P 1'
#
loop_
_entity.id
_entity.type
_entity.pdbx_description
1 polymer ?
#
loop_
_entity_poly.entity_id
_entity_poly.type
_entity_poly.pdbx_seq_one_letter_code
_entity_poly.pdbx_strand_id
1 'polypeptide(L)'
;QAQILELLQNLQQRLGLSIIMITHDLGVVAGLCDRVAVMYAGRIVEQAGAEDLFAQPGHPYTMGLLRSTPRIDGGDERMISIAGSPPDLLLAQHGCSFASRCPSPHEKCGIDVRLQEVTAHRKVACHFPFEGPWAKETPERSKTVVTG
;
A
#
# COMPACT_ATOMS: atom_id res chain seq x y z
N GLN A 1 20.65 -9.56 0.88
CA GLN A 1 19.65 -9.66 -0.20
C GLN A 1 20.03 -8.85 -1.44
N ALA A 2 20.65 -7.68 -1.33
CA ALA A 2 20.99 -6.79 -2.46
C ALA A 2 21.74 -7.45 -3.64
N GLN A 3 22.78 -8.25 -3.41
CA GLN A 3 23.59 -8.84 -4.51
C GLN A 3 22.78 -9.70 -5.51
N ILE A 4 21.80 -10.48 -5.03
CA ILE A 4 20.98 -11.31 -5.93
C ILE A 4 20.04 -10.41 -6.75
N LEU A 5 19.54 -9.33 -6.14
CA LEU A 5 18.61 -8.41 -6.77
C LEU A 5 19.31 -7.54 -7.82
N GLU A 6 20.53 -7.09 -7.54
CA GLU A 6 21.40 -6.41 -8.50
C GLU A 6 21.73 -7.31 -9.68
N LEU A 7 22.03 -8.59 -9.44
CA LEU A 7 22.26 -9.57 -10.51
C LEU A 7 21.01 -9.73 -11.39
N LEU A 8 19.83 -9.88 -10.78
CA LEU A 8 18.57 -10.01 -11.51
C LEU A 8 18.26 -8.77 -12.36
N GLN A 9 18.50 -7.55 -11.84
CA GLN A 9 18.39 -6.32 -12.63
C GLN A 9 19.36 -6.30 -13.80
N ASN A 10 20.63 -6.67 -13.57
CA ASN A 10 21.63 -6.68 -14.62
C ASN A 10 21.25 -7.67 -15.74
N LEU A 11 20.75 -8.85 -15.37
CA LEU A 11 20.26 -9.85 -16.32
C LEU A 11 19.02 -9.36 -17.06
N GLN A 12 18.08 -8.72 -16.38
CA GLN A 12 16.89 -8.12 -17.01
C GLN A 12 17.28 -7.12 -18.09
N GLN A 13 18.18 -6.18 -17.79
CA GLN A 13 18.64 -5.17 -18.73
C GLN A 13 19.42 -5.77 -19.90
N ARG A 14 20.31 -6.73 -19.64
CA ARG A 14 21.14 -7.34 -20.68
C ARG A 14 20.37 -8.25 -21.62
N LEU A 15 19.32 -8.91 -21.13
CA LEU A 15 18.57 -9.93 -21.88
C LEU A 15 17.17 -9.47 -22.30
N GLY A 16 16.72 -8.28 -21.90
CA GLY A 16 15.39 -7.75 -22.23
C GLY A 16 14.25 -8.56 -21.60
N LEU A 17 14.45 -9.10 -20.39
CA LEU A 17 13.47 -9.97 -19.73
C LEU A 17 12.41 -9.18 -18.97
N SER A 18 11.24 -9.78 -18.76
CA SER A 18 10.27 -9.31 -17.77
C SER A 18 10.44 -10.10 -16.47
N ILE A 19 10.50 -9.40 -15.33
CA ILE A 19 10.61 -10.03 -14.00
C ILE A 19 9.35 -9.68 -13.20
N ILE A 20 8.74 -10.71 -12.61
CA ILE A 20 7.69 -10.55 -11.60
C ILE A 20 8.32 -10.90 -10.25
N MET A 21 8.33 -9.94 -9.33
CA MET A 21 8.82 -10.12 -7.96
C MET A 21 7.64 -10.18 -6.99
N ILE A 22 7.66 -11.16 -6.08
CA ILE A 22 6.69 -11.30 -5.00
C ILE A 22 7.45 -11.13 -3.69
N THR A 23 7.17 -10.03 -2.97
CA THR A 23 7.81 -9.72 -1.68
C THR A 23 6.82 -9.01 -0.76
N HIS A 24 7.09 -9.10 0.55
CA HIS A 24 6.39 -8.34 1.59
C HIS A 24 7.16 -7.09 2.01
N ASP A 25 8.41 -6.96 1.58
CA ASP A 25 9.29 -5.84 1.90
C ASP A 25 9.16 -4.74 0.85
N LEU A 26 8.45 -3.66 1.20
CA LEU A 26 8.31 -2.50 0.33
C LEU A 26 9.62 -1.72 0.16
N GLY A 27 10.55 -1.78 1.11
CA GLY A 27 11.86 -1.12 0.99
C GLY A 27 12.66 -1.67 -0.19
N VAL A 28 12.55 -2.97 -0.45
CA VAL A 28 13.16 -3.62 -1.61
C VAL A 28 12.48 -3.20 -2.92
N VAL A 29 11.17 -2.98 -2.91
CA VAL A 29 10.39 -2.63 -4.10
C VAL A 29 10.72 -1.23 -4.63
N ALA A 30 10.98 -0.27 -3.74
CA ALA A 30 11.18 1.15 -4.08
C ALA A 30 12.31 1.40 -5.10
N GLY A 31 13.37 0.59 -5.08
CA GLY A 31 14.51 0.74 -5.98
C GLY A 31 14.61 -0.27 -7.12
N LEU A 32 13.69 -1.25 -7.17
CA LEU A 32 13.84 -2.40 -8.07
C LEU A 32 12.72 -2.60 -9.08
N CYS A 33 11.50 -2.15 -8.76
CA CYS A 33 10.32 -2.42 -9.57
C CYS A 33 9.84 -1.15 -10.26
N ASP A 34 9.46 -1.25 -11.54
CA ASP A 34 8.81 -0.13 -12.25
C ASP A 34 7.35 0.04 -11.80
N ARG A 35 6.67 -1.09 -11.55
CA ARG A 35 5.25 -1.16 -11.18
C ARG A 35 5.05 -2.06 -9.98
N VAL A 36 4.08 -1.70 -9.14
CA VAL A 36 3.79 -2.40 -7.89
C VAL A 36 2.30 -2.70 -7.84
N ALA A 37 1.95 -3.93 -7.46
CA ALA A 37 0.58 -4.33 -7.15
C ALA A 37 0.53 -4.77 -5.68
N VAL A 38 -0.23 -4.05 -4.86
CA VAL A 38 -0.42 -4.35 -3.44
C VAL A 38 -1.65 -5.24 -3.30
N MET A 39 -1.47 -6.36 -2.59
CA MET A 39 -2.54 -7.33 -2.36
C MET A 39 -2.94 -7.39 -0.89
N TYR A 40 -4.22 -7.58 -0.65
CA TYR A 40 -4.77 -7.88 0.67
C TYR A 40 -5.88 -8.92 0.56
N ALA A 41 -5.80 -9.96 1.39
CA ALA A 41 -6.77 -11.06 1.42
C ALA A 41 -7.08 -11.64 0.02
N GLY A 42 -6.03 -11.88 -0.78
CA GLY A 42 -6.14 -12.44 -2.13
C GLY A 42 -6.63 -11.48 -3.21
N ARG A 43 -6.88 -10.19 -2.91
CA ARG A 43 -7.33 -9.19 -3.88
C ARG A 43 -6.26 -8.12 -4.09
N ILE A 44 -6.04 -7.70 -5.33
CA ILE A 44 -5.24 -6.50 -5.61
C ILE A 44 -6.04 -5.28 -5.15
N VAL A 45 -5.53 -4.56 -4.17
CA VAL A 45 -6.18 -3.38 -3.59
C VAL A 45 -5.64 -2.08 -4.16
N GLU A 46 -4.42 -2.09 -4.69
CA GLU A 46 -3.80 -0.93 -5.31
C GLU A 46 -2.74 -1.37 -6.34
N GLN A 47 -2.62 -0.60 -7.42
CA GLN A 47 -1.58 -0.78 -8.42
C GLN A 47 -1.12 0.58 -8.94
N ALA A 48 0.18 0.84 -8.92
CA ALA A 48 0.77 2.08 -9.43
C ALA A 48 2.22 1.88 -9.88
N GLY A 49 2.84 2.92 -10.45
CA GLY A 49 4.30 3.01 -10.51
C GLY A 49 4.91 2.97 -9.11
N ALA A 50 6.12 2.46 -8.96
CA ALA A 50 6.74 2.37 -7.62
C ALA A 50 6.81 3.75 -6.96
N GLU A 51 7.41 4.75 -7.61
CA GLU A 51 7.51 6.11 -7.09
C GLU A 51 6.15 6.70 -6.68
N ASP A 52 5.14 6.57 -7.54
CA ASP A 52 3.78 7.04 -7.28
C ASP A 52 3.15 6.37 -6.05
N LEU A 53 3.43 5.08 -5.83
CA LEU A 53 2.89 4.33 -4.70
C LEU A 53 3.48 4.80 -3.38
N PHE A 54 4.78 5.10 -3.33
CA PHE A 54 5.43 5.64 -2.13
C PHE A 54 5.06 7.10 -1.87
N ALA A 55 4.93 7.90 -2.93
CA ALA A 55 4.63 9.32 -2.83
C ALA A 55 3.17 9.60 -2.47
N GLN A 56 2.23 8.83 -3.02
CA GLN A 56 0.80 9.10 -2.88
C GLN A 56 -0.02 7.79 -2.82
N PRO A 57 0.14 6.94 -1.81
CA PRO A 57 -0.69 5.74 -1.66
C PRO A 57 -2.19 6.07 -1.63
N GLY A 58 -2.99 5.40 -2.45
CA GLY A 58 -4.42 5.62 -2.58
C GLY A 58 -5.28 4.75 -1.67
N HIS A 59 -4.84 3.54 -1.33
CA HIS A 59 -5.59 2.62 -0.48
C HIS A 59 -5.15 2.72 1.00
N PRO A 60 -6.09 2.76 1.99
CA PRO A 60 -5.74 2.83 3.41
C PRO A 60 -4.82 1.70 3.89
N TYR A 61 -4.93 0.52 3.29
CA TYR A 61 -4.01 -0.59 3.54
C TYR A 61 -2.57 -0.28 3.09
N THR A 62 -2.38 0.25 1.88
CA THR A 62 -1.06 0.62 1.35
C THR A 62 -0.41 1.69 2.22
N MET A 63 -1.17 2.69 2.69
CA MET A 63 -0.71 3.67 3.68
C MET A 63 -0.23 2.99 4.97
N GLY A 64 -1.01 2.02 5.46
CA GLY A 64 -0.66 1.25 6.64
C GLY A 64 0.64 0.48 6.47
N LEU A 65 0.85 -0.15 5.31
CA LEU A 65 2.10 -0.85 4.97
C LEU A 65 3.29 0.10 4.93
N LEU A 66 3.15 1.25 4.25
CA LEU A 66 4.21 2.25 4.17
C LEU A 66 4.57 2.79 5.56
N ARG A 67 3.59 3.02 6.45
CA ARG A 67 3.82 3.38 7.86
C ARG A 67 4.47 2.27 8.70
N SER A 68 4.26 1.01 8.30
CA SER A 68 4.87 -0.17 8.92
C SER A 68 6.25 -0.51 8.34
N THR A 69 6.74 0.25 7.36
CA THR A 69 8.03 -0.03 6.69
C THR A 69 9.08 0.99 7.16
N PRO A 70 10.30 0.54 7.51
CA PRO A 70 11.41 1.42 7.87
C PRO A 70 11.81 2.33 6.69
N ARG A 71 12.24 3.55 7.00
CA ARG A 71 12.79 4.48 6.03
C ARG A 71 14.20 4.05 5.60
N ILE A 72 14.47 4.12 4.30
CA ILE A 72 15.79 3.79 3.74
C ILE A 72 16.82 4.87 4.12
N ASP A 73 16.38 6.10 4.38
CA ASP A 73 17.19 7.27 4.76
C ASP A 73 17.43 7.43 6.27
N GLY A 74 17.12 6.41 7.08
CA GLY A 74 17.64 6.30 8.45
C GLY A 74 17.02 7.21 9.51
N GLY A 75 15.85 7.80 9.25
CA GLY A 75 15.09 8.50 10.28
C GLY A 75 14.61 7.55 11.40
N ASP A 76 14.76 7.95 12.66
CA ASP A 76 14.24 7.26 13.85
C ASP A 76 12.71 7.41 13.92
N GLU A 77 12.02 6.81 12.96
CA GLU A 77 10.57 6.82 12.86
C GLU A 77 9.99 5.56 13.50
N ARG A 78 9.05 5.73 14.42
CA ARG A 78 8.30 4.59 14.99
C ARG A 78 7.48 3.93 13.89
N MET A 79 7.76 2.65 13.63
CA MET A 79 6.88 1.81 12.82
C MET A 79 5.51 1.69 13.50
N ILE A 80 4.45 2.05 12.76
CA ILE A 80 3.07 1.91 13.22
C ILE A 80 2.49 0.68 12.54
N SER A 81 2.24 -0.38 13.31
CA SER A 81 1.62 -1.59 12.78
C SER A 81 0.14 -1.37 12.44
N ILE A 82 -0.34 -2.12 11.44
CA ILE A 82 -1.77 -2.14 11.10
C ILE A 82 -2.53 -2.92 12.17
N ALA A 83 -3.40 -2.23 12.91
CA ALA A 83 -4.21 -2.83 13.97
C ALA A 83 -5.13 -3.97 13.48
N GLY A 84 -5.51 -4.84 14.42
CA GLY A 84 -6.39 -5.98 14.17
C GLY A 84 -5.73 -7.13 13.40
N SER A 85 -6.50 -8.19 13.17
CA SER A 85 -6.05 -9.40 12.47
C SER A 85 -6.59 -9.45 11.04
N PRO A 86 -5.85 -10.04 10.09
CA PRO A 86 -6.38 -10.31 8.75
C PRO A 86 -7.69 -11.11 8.80
N PRO A 87 -8.61 -10.92 7.82
CA PRO A 87 -9.82 -11.72 7.73
C PRO A 87 -9.49 -13.18 7.47
N ASP A 88 -10.39 -14.07 7.88
CA ASP A 88 -10.33 -15.47 7.47
C ASP A 88 -10.58 -15.58 5.96
N LEU A 89 -9.65 -16.23 5.25
CA LEU A 89 -9.72 -16.40 3.80
C LEU A 89 -10.60 -17.58 3.38
N LEU A 90 -11.01 -18.44 4.32
CA LEU A 90 -11.95 -19.53 4.07
C LEU A 90 -13.40 -19.05 4.04
N LEU A 91 -13.68 -17.88 4.61
CA LEU A 91 -15.00 -17.26 4.59
C LEU A 91 -15.16 -16.38 3.35
N ALA A 92 -16.35 -16.41 2.74
CA ALA A 92 -16.67 -15.52 1.63
C ALA A 92 -16.54 -14.06 2.07
N GLN A 93 -15.70 -13.30 1.39
CA GLN A 93 -15.54 -11.88 1.64
C GLN A 93 -16.42 -11.07 0.69
N HIS A 94 -17.38 -10.36 1.28
CA HIS A 94 -18.20 -9.38 0.59
C HIS A 94 -17.66 -7.98 0.88
N GLY A 95 -17.74 -7.10 -0.11
CA GLY A 95 -17.30 -5.72 0.05
C GLY A 95 -15.79 -5.54 -0.04
N CYS A 96 -15.31 -4.51 0.64
CA CYS A 96 -13.88 -4.24 0.81
C CYS A 96 -13.31 -5.20 1.87
N SER A 97 -12.36 -6.04 1.47
CA SER A 97 -11.69 -7.00 2.37
C SER A 97 -10.99 -6.33 3.56
N PHE A 98 -10.58 -5.07 3.41
CA PHE A 98 -9.89 -4.30 4.45
C PHE A 98 -10.84 -3.53 5.38
N ALA A 99 -12.16 -3.56 5.17
CA ALA A 99 -13.11 -2.69 5.88
C ALA A 99 -13.01 -2.79 7.41
N SER A 100 -12.82 -3.99 7.97
CA SER A 100 -12.72 -4.22 9.42
C SER A 100 -11.46 -3.64 10.09
N ARG A 101 -10.43 -3.32 9.30
CA ARG A 101 -9.16 -2.76 9.76
C ARG A 101 -8.87 -1.37 9.19
N CYS A 102 -9.76 -0.88 8.33
CA CYS A 102 -9.67 0.44 7.76
C CYS A 102 -9.80 1.48 8.89
N PRO A 103 -8.93 2.52 8.95
CA PRO A 103 -9.07 3.59 9.94
C PRO A 103 -10.32 4.45 9.72
N SER A 104 -10.91 4.40 8.52
CA SER A 104 -12.07 5.20 8.12
C SER A 104 -13.10 4.35 7.34
N PRO A 105 -13.71 3.32 7.98
CA PRO A 105 -14.69 2.47 7.32
C PRO A 105 -15.98 3.24 7.04
N HIS A 106 -16.64 2.92 5.93
CA HIS A 106 -17.90 3.53 5.51
C HIS A 106 -18.93 2.44 5.15
N GLU A 107 -20.21 2.79 5.17
CA GLU A 107 -21.29 1.86 4.80
C GLU A 107 -21.11 1.26 3.40
N LYS A 108 -20.67 2.07 2.42
CA LYS A 108 -20.39 1.59 1.06
C LYS A 108 -19.30 0.51 1.01
N CYS A 109 -18.45 0.39 2.03
CA CYS A 109 -17.44 -0.68 2.08
C CYS A 109 -18.06 -2.08 2.16
N GLY A 110 -19.36 -2.23 2.48
CA GLY A 110 -20.07 -3.51 2.37
C GLY A 110 -20.37 -3.94 0.92
N ILE A 111 -20.17 -3.06 -0.05
CA ILE A 111 -20.40 -3.33 -1.48
C ILE A 111 -19.08 -3.67 -2.15
N ASP A 112 -19.07 -4.73 -2.95
CA ASP A 112 -17.87 -5.17 -3.68
C ASP A 112 -17.27 -4.02 -4.50
N VAL A 113 -15.98 -3.79 -4.29
CA VAL A 113 -15.18 -2.83 -5.06
C VAL A 113 -14.15 -3.59 -5.88
N ARG A 114 -14.04 -3.22 -7.15
CA ARG A 114 -13.00 -3.71 -8.06
C ARG A 114 -11.91 -2.68 -8.20
N LEU A 115 -10.76 -3.10 -8.73
CA LEU A 115 -9.66 -2.21 -9.05
C LEU A 115 -10.10 -1.19 -10.12
N GLN A 116 -10.20 0.08 -9.75
CA GLN A 116 -10.67 1.18 -10.60
C GLN A 116 -9.53 2.17 -10.89
N GLU A 117 -9.51 2.77 -12.07
CA GLU A 117 -8.57 3.83 -12.40
C GLU A 117 -8.91 5.09 -11.61
N VAL A 118 -7.95 5.57 -10.82
CA VAL A 118 -8.04 6.83 -10.07
C VAL A 118 -7.25 7.92 -10.78
N THR A 119 -6.11 7.56 -11.39
CA THR A 119 -5.32 8.40 -12.28
C THR A 119 -4.86 7.58 -13.49
N ALA A 120 -4.20 8.21 -14.47
CA ALA A 120 -3.66 7.52 -15.64
C ALA A 120 -2.68 6.37 -15.30
N HIS A 121 -2.01 6.44 -14.15
CA HIS A 121 -1.00 5.47 -13.72
C HIS A 121 -1.35 4.74 -12.43
N ARG A 122 -2.52 4.99 -11.85
CA ARG A 122 -2.95 4.39 -10.58
C ARG A 122 -4.32 3.76 -10.67
N LYS A 123 -4.40 2.55 -10.13
CA LYS A 123 -5.67 1.87 -9.87
C LYS A 123 -5.82 1.52 -8.40
N VAL A 124 -7.01 1.70 -7.85
CA VAL A 124 -7.31 1.44 -6.43
C VAL A 124 -8.66 0.71 -6.33
N ALA A 125 -8.74 -0.29 -5.46
CA ALA A 125 -9.99 -0.96 -5.11
C ALA A 125 -10.53 -0.40 -3.79
N CYS A 126 -10.94 0.87 -3.80
CA CYS A 126 -11.54 1.56 -2.66
C CYS A 126 -12.67 2.46 -3.16
N HIS A 127 -13.80 2.51 -2.44
CA HIS A 127 -14.88 3.47 -2.75
C HIS A 127 -14.52 4.92 -2.43
N PHE A 128 -13.50 5.12 -1.60
CA PHE A 128 -13.00 6.41 -1.14
C PHE A 128 -11.48 6.40 -1.20
N PRO A 129 -10.87 6.34 -2.40
CA PRO A 129 -9.43 6.40 -2.53
C PRO A 129 -8.93 7.75 -2.00
N PHE A 130 -7.75 7.77 -1.39
CA PHE A 130 -7.14 9.02 -0.97
C PHE A 130 -6.59 9.77 -2.18
N GLU A 131 -6.98 11.04 -2.29
CA GLU A 131 -6.55 11.96 -3.33
C GLU A 131 -5.95 13.20 -2.64
N GLY A 132 -4.63 13.36 -2.71
CA GLY A 132 -3.96 14.51 -2.10
C GLY A 132 -2.49 14.25 -1.72
N PRO A 133 -1.80 15.27 -1.18
CA PRO A 133 -0.45 15.10 -0.68
C PRO A 133 -0.47 14.15 0.52
N TRP A 134 0.17 13.00 0.35
CA TRP A 134 0.43 12.06 1.43
C TRP A 134 1.72 12.46 2.14
N ALA A 135 1.67 12.49 3.46
CA ALA A 135 2.83 12.49 4.32
C ALA A 135 2.73 11.29 5.24
N LYS A 136 3.82 10.51 5.31
CA LYS A 136 3.95 9.40 6.26
C LYS A 136 3.70 9.89 7.71
N GLU A 137 4.06 11.15 7.95
CA GLU A 137 3.66 11.99 9.08
C GLU A 137 2.30 12.66 8.82
N THR A 138 1.20 12.00 9.19
CA THR A 138 -0.02 12.75 9.51
C THR A 138 -0.13 12.73 11.03
N PRO A 139 -0.12 13.90 11.70
CA PRO A 139 -0.06 13.97 13.14
C PRO A 139 -1.28 13.27 13.75
N GLU A 140 -1.08 12.68 14.92
CA GLU A 140 -2.16 12.26 15.81
C GLU A 140 -3.27 13.31 15.78
N ARG A 141 -4.49 12.84 15.49
CA ARG A 141 -5.78 13.50 15.68
C ARG A 141 -5.67 14.86 16.37
N SER A 142 -6.09 15.92 15.67
CA SER A 142 -6.54 17.18 16.28
C SER A 142 -7.37 16.85 17.52
N LYS A 143 -6.74 16.92 18.70
CA LYS A 143 -7.47 17.08 19.95
C LYS A 143 -8.05 18.47 19.85
N THR A 144 -9.34 18.55 19.54
CA THR A 144 -10.12 19.73 19.92
C THR A 144 -10.02 19.83 21.44
N VAL A 145 -9.08 20.63 21.93
CA VAL A 145 -9.14 21.13 23.29
C VAL A 145 -10.23 22.19 23.28
N VAL A 146 -11.45 21.79 23.64
CA VAL A 146 -12.43 22.75 24.12
C VAL A 146 -12.00 23.11 25.53
N THR A 147 -11.25 24.21 25.67
CA THR A 147 -11.17 24.90 26.95
C THR A 147 -12.49 25.60 27.20
N GLY A 148 -13.16 25.22 28.28
CA GLY A 148 -14.14 26.00 29.02
C GLY A 148 -13.81 25.84 30.50
#